data_AF-A0A1R3RQU9-F1
#
_entry.id   AF-A0A1R3RQU9-F1
#
_cell.length_a   1.000
_cell.length_b   1.000
_cell.length_c   1.000
_cell.angle_alpha   90.00
_cell.angle_beta   90.00
_cell.angle_gamma   90.00
#
_symmetry.space_group_name_H-M   'P 1'
#
loop_
_entity.id
_entity.type
_entity.pdbx_description
1 polymer ?
#
loop_
_entity_poly.entity_id
_entity_poly.type
_entity_poly.pdbx_seq_one_letter_code
_entity_poly.pdbx_strand_id
1 'polypeptide(L)'
;MSPKFLKGLALAGLISTSAACSTQSDVEITFYGYPDNDPPSADIAYDCGRGYTAGGTGTHSDPLTFASAPGEFDKCEIIYLPYLRKYLRFEDTCAQCTTDYQDGKRHIDIWTGSTTSNGGDAQIDCEDDLTPDESQTIIIDPASSLSVNSGALFSGGSCHTSNTYTNADASSYCSSGSGSGSSTSCAWEGHCAGASCSNENDCSGDLTCQNGKCA
;
A
#
# COMPACT_ATOMS: atom_id res chain seq x y z
N MET A 1 31.57 -44.39 37.27
CA MET A 1 30.12 -44.15 37.07
C MET A 1 29.95 -42.70 36.66
N SER A 2 29.72 -42.45 35.37
CA SER A 2 29.71 -41.10 34.77
C SER A 2 28.35 -40.43 34.95
N PRO A 3 28.28 -39.12 35.26
CA PRO A 3 27.02 -38.39 35.32
C PRO A 3 26.54 -38.06 33.89
N LYS A 4 25.31 -38.43 33.57
CA LYS A 4 24.64 -38.06 32.32
C LYS A 4 24.08 -36.65 32.47
N PHE A 5 24.69 -35.69 31.78
CA PHE A 5 24.11 -34.36 31.58
C PHE A 5 23.00 -34.45 30.53
N LEU A 6 21.75 -34.23 30.95
CA LEU A 6 20.64 -33.95 30.02
C LEU A 6 20.82 -32.52 29.49
N LYS A 7 21.05 -32.38 28.18
CA LYS A 7 20.97 -31.10 27.47
C LYS A 7 19.48 -30.80 27.21
N GLY A 8 18.93 -29.79 27.89
CA GLY A 8 17.65 -29.20 27.53
C GLY A 8 17.81 -28.36 26.26
N LEU A 9 17.03 -28.67 25.21
CA LEU A 9 16.83 -27.78 24.08
C LEU A 9 15.88 -26.67 24.53
N ALA A 10 16.39 -25.45 24.70
CA ALA A 10 15.58 -24.26 24.83
C ALA A 10 15.04 -23.89 23.44
N LEU A 11 13.74 -24.07 23.23
CA LEU A 11 13.05 -23.59 22.03
C LEU A 11 12.86 -22.07 22.18
N ALA A 12 13.72 -21.29 21.55
CA ALA A 12 13.55 -19.84 21.47
C ALA A 12 12.32 -19.54 20.59
N GLY A 13 11.20 -19.21 21.22
CA GLY A 13 10.02 -18.71 20.51
C GLY A 13 10.35 -17.37 19.84
N LEU A 14 10.23 -17.32 18.52
CA LEU A 14 10.27 -16.07 17.76
C LEU A 14 9.03 -15.27 18.15
N ILE A 15 9.21 -14.21 18.92
CA ILE A 15 8.16 -13.23 19.18
C ILE A 15 8.07 -12.37 17.91
N SER A 16 7.18 -12.75 17.00
CA SER A 16 6.80 -11.90 15.87
C SER A 16 5.97 -10.73 16.41
N THR A 17 6.61 -9.60 16.69
CA THR A 17 5.89 -8.35 16.89
C THR A 17 5.39 -7.89 15.52
N SER A 18 4.15 -8.26 15.16
CA SER A 18 3.46 -7.60 14.04
C SER A 18 3.35 -6.12 14.38
N ALA A 19 4.04 -5.25 13.66
CA ALA A 19 3.79 -3.82 13.74
C ALA A 19 2.32 -3.60 13.38
N ALA A 20 1.56 -3.00 14.30
CA ALA A 20 0.18 -2.63 14.03
C ALA A 20 0.22 -1.41 13.12
N CYS A 21 -0.25 -1.53 11.88
CA CYS A 21 -0.36 -0.39 11.00
C CYS A 21 -1.34 0.63 11.55
N SER A 22 -1.21 1.89 11.12
CA SER A 22 -2.13 2.96 11.51
C SER A 22 -2.66 3.70 10.28
N THR A 23 -3.72 4.47 10.47
CA THR A 23 -4.34 5.28 9.41
C THR A 23 -4.05 6.75 9.64
N GLN A 24 -3.75 7.49 8.58
CA GLN A 24 -3.59 8.94 8.61
C GLN A 24 -4.58 9.58 7.62
N SER A 25 -5.55 10.33 8.16
CA SER A 25 -6.59 11.02 7.40
C SER A 25 -6.15 12.42 6.95
N ASP A 26 -7.00 13.05 6.14
CA ASP A 26 -6.89 14.44 5.72
C ASP A 26 -5.59 14.72 4.95
N VAL A 27 -5.19 13.78 4.11
CA VAL A 27 -4.03 13.91 3.22
C VAL A 27 -4.52 14.38 1.85
N GLU A 28 -4.11 15.57 1.44
CA GLU A 28 -4.29 16.03 0.07
C GLU A 28 -3.42 15.18 -0.86
N ILE A 29 -4.01 14.77 -1.99
CA ILE A 29 -3.35 13.95 -2.99
C ILE A 29 -3.32 14.76 -4.28
N THR A 30 -2.12 15.03 -4.80
CA THR A 30 -1.92 15.47 -6.18
C THR A 30 -1.05 14.47 -6.92
N PHE A 31 -0.81 14.78 -8.19
CA PHE A 31 -0.01 13.97 -9.08
C PHE A 31 0.99 14.85 -9.82
N TYR A 32 2.15 14.27 -10.12
CA TYR A 32 3.19 14.90 -10.91
C TYR A 32 3.80 13.89 -11.88
N GLY A 33 4.63 14.39 -12.78
CA GLY A 33 5.19 13.63 -13.86
C GLY A 33 6.48 14.18 -14.42
N TYR A 34 6.92 13.59 -15.52
CA TYR A 34 8.09 14.05 -16.24
C TYR A 34 7.98 15.54 -16.67
N PRO A 35 6.84 16.03 -17.20
CA PRO A 35 6.78 17.39 -17.74
C PRO A 35 6.91 18.51 -16.69
N ASP A 36 6.45 18.29 -15.47
CA ASP A 36 6.34 19.29 -14.41
C ASP A 36 7.26 19.05 -13.20
N ASN A 37 7.93 17.90 -13.13
CA ASN A 37 9.11 17.78 -12.29
C ASN A 37 10.15 18.84 -12.69
N ASP A 38 10.86 19.47 -11.73
CA ASP A 38 11.68 20.66 -11.99
C ASP A 38 13.19 20.39 -11.78
N PRO A 39 14.02 20.33 -12.84
CA PRO A 39 13.68 20.44 -14.26
C PRO A 39 13.01 19.17 -14.82
N PRO A 40 12.32 19.26 -15.99
CA PRO A 40 11.56 18.13 -16.56
C PRO A 40 12.39 16.86 -16.71
N SER A 41 12.12 15.90 -15.85
CA SER A 41 12.89 14.68 -15.69
C SER A 41 12.12 13.65 -14.86
N ALA A 42 12.69 12.45 -14.73
CA ALA A 42 12.24 11.48 -13.74
C ALA A 42 13.15 11.47 -12.51
N ASP A 43 13.99 12.49 -12.31
CA ASP A 43 14.93 12.52 -11.19
C ASP A 43 14.18 12.75 -9.87
N ILE A 44 14.67 12.16 -8.78
CA ILE A 44 14.08 12.23 -7.43
C ILE A 44 15.15 12.54 -6.38
N ALA A 45 14.72 13.04 -5.21
CA ALA A 45 15.61 13.44 -4.13
C ALA A 45 16.40 12.29 -3.46
N TYR A 46 15.84 11.08 -3.37
CA TYR A 46 16.38 10.00 -2.55
C TYR A 46 16.55 8.68 -3.31
N ASP A 47 17.73 8.07 -3.18
CA ASP A 47 17.96 6.70 -3.66
C ASP A 47 17.55 5.68 -2.58
N CYS A 48 16.45 4.98 -2.85
CA CYS A 48 15.90 3.94 -1.98
C CYS A 48 16.18 2.52 -2.52
N GLY A 49 17.26 2.36 -3.28
CA GLY A 49 17.70 1.07 -3.84
C GLY A 49 17.33 0.85 -5.30
N ARG A 50 16.78 1.87 -5.98
CA ARG A 50 16.53 1.86 -7.44
C ARG A 50 17.24 2.99 -8.19
N GLY A 51 18.15 3.71 -7.54
CA GLY A 51 18.76 4.92 -8.06
C GLY A 51 17.88 6.15 -7.83
N TYR A 52 18.30 7.27 -8.42
CA TYR A 52 17.63 8.57 -8.33
C TYR A 52 16.61 8.76 -9.47
N THR A 53 15.75 7.78 -9.68
CA THR A 53 14.70 7.86 -10.70
C THR A 53 13.36 7.43 -10.13
N ALA A 54 12.34 8.27 -10.32
CA ALA A 54 10.95 7.99 -9.98
C ALA A 54 10.46 6.71 -10.68
N GLY A 55 9.35 6.16 -10.21
CA GLY A 55 8.64 5.09 -10.89
C GLY A 55 8.06 4.05 -9.94
N GLY A 56 8.08 2.80 -10.40
CA GLY A 56 7.50 1.67 -9.69
C GLY A 56 6.06 1.38 -10.09
N THR A 57 5.65 0.14 -9.84
CA THR A 57 4.33 -0.38 -10.21
C THR A 57 3.27 -0.16 -9.13
N GLY A 58 3.70 0.15 -7.90
CA GLY A 58 2.83 0.28 -6.73
C GLY A 58 2.62 -1.03 -5.97
N THR A 59 3.44 -2.05 -6.22
CA THR A 59 3.50 -3.27 -5.38
C THR A 59 4.38 -3.02 -4.16
N HIS A 60 4.27 -3.83 -3.10
CA HIS A 60 5.12 -3.62 -1.91
C HIS A 60 6.62 -3.76 -2.23
N SER A 61 6.99 -4.68 -3.14
CA SER A 61 8.39 -4.87 -3.56
C SER A 61 8.88 -3.81 -4.56
N ASP A 62 7.95 -3.10 -5.21
CA ASP A 62 8.22 -2.05 -6.19
C ASP A 62 7.20 -0.91 -6.03
N PRO A 63 7.30 -0.17 -4.91
CA PRO A 63 6.34 0.88 -4.58
C PRO A 63 6.45 2.04 -5.56
N LEU A 64 5.34 2.74 -5.74
CA LEU A 64 5.27 3.92 -6.61
C LEU A 64 5.91 5.12 -5.90
N THR A 65 6.71 5.91 -6.60
CA THR A 65 7.29 7.14 -6.04
C THR A 65 6.19 8.11 -5.61
N PHE A 66 6.37 8.71 -4.44
CA PHE A 66 5.69 9.95 -4.11
C PHE A 66 6.67 10.97 -3.52
N ALA A 67 6.30 12.24 -3.65
CA ALA A 67 6.94 13.39 -3.05
C ALA A 67 6.09 13.93 -1.89
N SER A 68 6.76 14.53 -0.91
CA SER A 68 6.15 15.17 0.27
C SER A 68 7.07 16.23 0.85
N ALA A 69 6.70 16.83 1.98
CA ALA A 69 7.60 17.68 2.75
C ALA A 69 8.70 16.88 3.46
N PRO A 70 9.96 17.35 3.48
CA PRO A 70 11.00 16.77 4.33
C PRO A 70 10.60 16.77 5.81
N GLY A 71 10.62 15.60 6.45
CA GLY A 71 10.26 15.43 7.86
C GLY A 71 8.77 15.18 8.13
N GLU A 72 7.94 15.12 7.09
CA GLU A 72 6.58 14.56 7.20
C GLU A 72 6.61 13.03 7.23
N PHE A 73 7.48 12.43 6.39
CA PHE A 73 7.74 10.99 6.32
C PHE A 73 9.24 10.71 6.48
N ASP A 74 9.57 9.51 6.95
CA ASP A 74 10.94 9.02 6.95
C ASP A 74 11.41 8.72 5.52
N LYS A 75 12.67 9.02 5.21
CA LYS A 75 13.22 8.75 3.87
C LYS A 75 13.06 7.27 3.53
N CYS A 76 12.55 6.99 2.33
CA CYS A 76 12.24 5.65 1.84
C CYS A 76 11.12 4.92 2.59
N GLU A 77 10.35 5.61 3.45
CA GLU A 77 9.17 5.05 4.10
C GLU A 77 8.16 4.56 3.07
N ILE A 78 7.59 3.38 3.33
CA ILE A 78 6.56 2.78 2.51
C ILE A 78 5.22 2.98 3.19
N ILE A 79 4.30 3.63 2.48
CA ILE A 79 2.89 3.76 2.87
C ILE A 79 2.02 2.99 1.88
N TYR A 80 0.74 2.84 2.20
CA TYR A 80 -0.24 2.33 1.24
C TYR A 80 -1.38 3.33 1.07
N LEU A 81 -1.75 3.61 -0.17
CA LEU A 81 -2.82 4.52 -0.53
C LEU A 81 -4.02 3.71 -1.07
N PRO A 82 -5.09 3.52 -0.27
CA PRO A 82 -6.30 2.83 -0.69
C PRO A 82 -6.95 3.43 -1.95
N TYR A 83 -6.84 4.75 -2.15
CA TYR A 83 -7.36 5.45 -3.34
C TYR A 83 -6.78 4.90 -4.66
N LEU A 84 -5.51 4.48 -4.68
CA LEU A 84 -4.90 3.85 -5.85
C LEU A 84 -4.78 2.33 -5.73
N ARG A 85 -4.98 1.79 -4.51
CA ARG A 85 -4.55 0.45 -4.12
C ARG A 85 -3.10 0.17 -4.50
N LYS A 86 -2.22 1.08 -4.08
CA LYS A 86 -0.77 1.01 -4.34
C LYS A 86 0.00 1.27 -3.07
N TYR A 87 1.15 0.61 -2.95
CA TYR A 87 2.20 1.03 -2.03
C TYR A 87 2.95 2.20 -2.65
N LEU A 88 3.20 3.22 -1.85
CA LEU A 88 3.98 4.38 -2.24
C LEU A 88 5.26 4.43 -1.42
N ARG A 89 6.35 4.97 -1.96
CA ARG A 89 7.62 5.17 -1.24
C ARG A 89 8.07 6.62 -1.30
N PHE A 90 8.41 7.17 -0.14
CA PHE A 90 8.84 8.56 -0.01
C PHE A 90 10.25 8.69 -0.57
N GLU A 91 10.32 9.24 -1.76
CA GLU A 91 11.53 9.22 -2.58
C GLU A 91 11.92 10.60 -3.10
N ASP A 92 10.98 11.54 -3.05
CA ASP A 92 11.16 12.85 -3.63
C ASP A 92 10.57 13.95 -2.76
N THR A 93 10.82 15.20 -3.10
CA THR A 93 10.34 16.35 -2.30
C THR A 93 9.62 17.35 -3.18
N CYS A 94 8.47 17.86 -2.71
CA CYS A 94 7.69 18.89 -3.40
C CYS A 94 7.69 20.20 -2.62
N ALA A 95 7.87 21.30 -3.35
CA ALA A 95 7.92 22.65 -2.78
C ALA A 95 6.57 23.07 -2.17
N GLN A 96 5.47 22.74 -2.87
CA GLN A 96 4.13 23.04 -2.38
C GLN A 96 3.79 22.23 -1.12
N CYS A 97 4.06 20.92 -1.13
CA CYS A 97 3.90 20.07 0.05
C CYS A 97 4.71 20.58 1.26
N THR A 98 5.92 21.12 1.02
CA THR A 98 6.74 21.71 2.09
C THR A 98 6.08 22.93 2.71
N THR A 99 5.45 23.78 1.90
CA THR A 99 4.69 24.95 2.39
C THR A 99 3.45 24.49 3.14
N ASP A 100 2.68 23.57 2.56
CA ASP A 100 1.47 23.01 3.16
C ASP A 100 1.75 22.36 4.53
N TYR A 101 2.83 21.59 4.64
CA TYR A 101 3.22 20.95 5.90
C TYR A 101 3.61 21.95 6.99
N GLN A 102 4.26 23.05 6.63
CA GLN A 102 4.57 24.14 7.58
C GLN A 102 3.29 24.82 8.10
N ASP A 103 2.23 24.82 7.29
CA ASP A 103 0.90 25.32 7.65
C ASP A 103 0.01 24.25 8.31
N GLY A 104 0.53 23.04 8.53
CA GLY A 104 -0.16 21.94 9.19
C GLY A 104 -1.09 21.12 8.28
N LYS A 105 -0.99 21.30 6.97
CA LYS A 105 -1.70 20.52 5.95
C LYS A 105 -0.80 19.39 5.44
N ARG A 106 -1.37 18.18 5.34
CA ARG A 106 -0.66 17.03 4.79
C ARG A 106 -0.90 16.96 3.30
N HIS A 107 0.14 16.75 2.53
CA HIS A 107 0.07 16.77 1.07
C HIS A 107 1.14 15.85 0.50
N ILE A 108 0.71 14.84 -0.27
CA ILE A 108 1.59 14.00 -1.07
C ILE A 108 1.32 14.19 -2.56
N ASP A 109 2.38 14.11 -3.34
CA ASP A 109 2.36 14.30 -4.79
C ASP A 109 2.91 13.04 -5.48
N ILE A 110 2.12 12.42 -6.36
CA ILE A 110 2.36 11.02 -6.79
C ILE A 110 2.78 10.94 -8.24
N TRP A 111 3.84 10.19 -8.52
CA TRP A 111 4.37 10.01 -9.88
C TRP A 111 3.39 9.26 -10.80
N THR A 112 3.09 9.78 -11.99
CA THR A 112 2.08 9.21 -12.91
C THR A 112 2.62 8.40 -14.09
N GLY A 113 3.84 8.72 -14.55
CA GLY A 113 4.19 8.49 -15.95
C GLY A 113 5.48 7.72 -16.23
N SER A 114 5.96 7.88 -17.45
CA SER A 114 7.17 7.22 -17.95
C SER A 114 8.43 7.89 -17.43
N THR A 115 9.42 7.10 -17.04
CA THR A 115 10.74 7.62 -16.64
C THR A 115 11.61 8.07 -17.81
N THR A 116 11.17 7.81 -19.04
CA THR A 116 11.97 8.01 -20.26
C THR A 116 11.22 8.80 -21.34
N SER A 117 10.00 9.24 -21.05
CA SER A 117 9.16 9.94 -22.03
C SER A 117 8.40 11.07 -21.36
N ASN A 118 8.64 12.28 -21.85
CA ASN A 118 7.87 13.45 -21.46
C ASN A 118 6.48 13.37 -22.13
N GLY A 119 5.43 13.25 -21.33
CA GLY A 119 4.04 13.18 -21.81
C GLY A 119 3.43 14.53 -22.20
N GLY A 120 4.10 15.64 -21.90
CA GLY A 120 3.63 17.00 -22.17
C GLY A 120 2.29 17.30 -21.50
N ASP A 121 1.52 18.21 -22.11
CA ASP A 121 0.23 18.66 -21.58
C ASP A 121 -0.76 17.51 -21.34
N ALA A 122 -0.71 16.43 -22.13
CA ALA A 122 -1.58 15.27 -21.91
C ALA A 122 -1.31 14.54 -20.59
N GLN A 123 -0.08 14.62 -20.09
CA GLN A 123 0.28 14.08 -18.78
C GLN A 123 -0.13 15.05 -17.66
N ILE A 124 0.02 16.35 -17.87
CA ILE A 124 -0.48 17.38 -16.95
C ILE A 124 -2.01 17.26 -16.78
N ASP A 125 -2.75 17.18 -17.88
CA ASP A 125 -4.21 17.00 -17.85
C ASP A 125 -4.59 15.70 -17.10
N CYS A 126 -3.74 14.67 -17.19
CA CYS A 126 -3.97 13.43 -16.46
C CYS A 126 -3.72 13.56 -14.94
N GLU A 127 -2.71 14.35 -14.55
CA GLU A 127 -2.42 14.63 -13.15
C GLU A 127 -3.60 15.36 -12.50
N ASP A 128 -4.17 16.34 -13.20
CA ASP A 128 -5.40 17.02 -12.79
C ASP A 128 -6.59 16.05 -12.69
N ASP A 129 -6.81 15.20 -13.70
CA ASP A 129 -7.92 14.24 -13.73
C ASP A 129 -7.83 13.13 -12.66
N LEU A 130 -6.62 12.80 -12.19
CA LEU A 130 -6.39 11.82 -11.13
C LEU A 130 -6.55 12.40 -9.72
N THR A 131 -6.35 13.71 -9.59
CA THR A 131 -6.41 14.46 -8.32
C THR A 131 -7.85 14.46 -7.77
N PRO A 132 -8.10 13.82 -6.60
CA PRO A 132 -9.44 13.81 -6.02
C PRO A 132 -9.80 15.17 -5.39
N ASP A 133 -11.08 15.55 -5.48
CA ASP A 133 -11.59 16.77 -4.83
C ASP A 133 -11.45 16.76 -3.30
N GLU A 134 -11.59 15.58 -2.70
CA GLU A 134 -11.57 15.39 -1.24
C GLU A 134 -10.23 14.79 -0.80
N SER A 135 -9.78 15.15 0.41
CA SER A 135 -8.60 14.53 1.02
C SER A 135 -8.81 13.03 1.25
N GLN A 136 -7.73 12.27 1.15
CA GLN A 136 -7.73 10.82 1.29
C GLN A 136 -7.14 10.38 2.64
N THR A 137 -7.31 9.08 2.94
CA THR A 137 -6.65 8.43 4.08
C THR A 137 -5.57 7.49 3.56
N ILE A 138 -4.38 7.56 4.15
CA ILE A 138 -3.26 6.64 3.89
C ILE A 138 -3.08 5.65 5.04
N ILE A 139 -2.39 4.55 4.75
CA ILE A 139 -1.98 3.54 5.73
C ILE A 139 -0.47 3.66 5.98
N ILE A 140 -0.10 3.89 7.24
CA ILE A 140 1.27 3.93 7.74
C ILE A 140 1.66 2.55 8.26
N ASP A 141 2.89 2.11 7.99
CA ASP A 141 3.39 0.75 8.28
C ASP A 141 2.49 -0.37 7.71
N PRO A 142 2.08 -0.33 6.43
CA PRO A 142 1.12 -1.29 5.88
C PRO A 142 1.68 -2.72 5.88
N ALA A 143 0.80 -3.71 6.03
CA ALA A 143 1.15 -5.10 5.74
C ALA A 143 1.60 -5.22 4.27
N SER A 144 2.56 -6.11 3.96
CA SER A 144 3.10 -6.25 2.61
C SER A 144 2.21 -7.04 1.64
N SER A 145 1.08 -7.59 2.13
CA SER A 145 0.17 -8.47 1.40
C SER A 145 -1.17 -7.84 1.03
N LEU A 146 -1.32 -6.51 1.18
CA LEU A 146 -2.53 -5.81 0.73
C LEU A 146 -2.75 -5.97 -0.77
N SER A 147 -4.01 -5.91 -1.19
CA SER A 147 -4.38 -5.98 -2.61
C SER A 147 -3.78 -4.82 -3.39
N VAL A 148 -3.29 -5.08 -4.61
CA VAL A 148 -2.63 -4.06 -5.44
C VAL A 148 -3.33 -3.92 -6.79
N ASN A 149 -3.51 -2.68 -7.25
CA ASN A 149 -3.69 -2.38 -8.66
C ASN A 149 -2.36 -1.88 -9.23
N SER A 150 -1.68 -2.69 -10.06
CA SER A 150 -0.41 -2.31 -10.70
C SER A 150 -0.58 -1.63 -12.07
N GLY A 151 -1.81 -1.29 -12.46
CA GLY A 151 -2.09 -0.55 -13.68
C GLY A 151 -1.39 0.82 -13.71
N ALA A 152 -0.97 1.24 -14.90
CA ALA A 152 -0.37 2.56 -15.10
C ALA A 152 -1.39 3.67 -14.85
N LEU A 153 -0.93 4.83 -14.38
CA LEU A 153 -1.77 6.03 -14.21
C LEU A 153 -1.80 6.85 -15.51
N PHE A 154 -0.63 7.02 -16.14
CA PHE A 154 -0.49 7.59 -17.48
C PHE A 154 0.37 6.68 -18.35
N SER A 155 -0.11 6.30 -19.53
CA SER A 155 0.69 5.54 -20.49
C SER A 155 0.18 5.70 -21.93
N GLY A 156 1.11 5.75 -22.88
CA GLY A 156 0.77 5.87 -24.30
C GLY A 156 -0.01 7.14 -24.66
N GLY A 157 0.17 8.23 -23.91
CA GLY A 157 -0.60 9.47 -24.08
C GLY A 157 -2.03 9.39 -23.55
N SER A 158 -2.38 8.36 -22.80
CA SER A 158 -3.72 8.17 -22.23
C SER A 158 -3.67 8.17 -20.70
N CYS A 159 -4.62 8.88 -20.10
CA CYS A 159 -4.88 8.85 -18.67
C CYS A 159 -5.77 7.67 -18.28
N HIS A 160 -5.47 7.01 -17.16
CA HIS A 160 -6.16 5.80 -16.70
C HIS A 160 -6.85 6.05 -15.35
N THR A 161 -7.79 6.99 -15.31
CA THR A 161 -8.60 7.30 -14.11
C THR A 161 -9.40 6.10 -13.60
N SER A 162 -9.63 5.07 -14.42
CA SER A 162 -10.21 3.80 -13.97
C SER A 162 -9.35 3.02 -12.97
N ASN A 163 -8.09 3.43 -12.77
CA ASN A 163 -7.19 2.85 -11.76
C ASN A 163 -7.27 3.55 -10.40
N THR A 164 -8.31 4.36 -10.16
CA THR A 164 -8.61 4.95 -8.85
C THR A 164 -9.82 4.29 -8.20
N TYR A 165 -9.91 4.41 -6.87
CA TYR A 165 -10.91 3.77 -6.02
C TYR A 165 -11.43 4.79 -5.00
N THR A 166 -12.39 5.60 -5.44
CA THR A 166 -13.08 6.53 -4.54
C THR A 166 -13.79 5.77 -3.41
N ASN A 167 -13.80 6.33 -2.21
CA ASN A 167 -14.43 5.77 -1.00
C ASN A 167 -13.80 4.46 -0.47
N ALA A 168 -12.51 4.22 -0.71
CA ALA A 168 -11.83 3.07 -0.12
C ALA A 168 -11.75 3.22 1.42
N ASP A 169 -12.39 2.31 2.15
CA ASP A 169 -12.39 2.32 3.62
C ASP A 169 -11.02 1.89 4.18
N ALA A 170 -10.21 2.88 4.56
CA ALA A 170 -8.89 2.70 5.13
C ALA A 170 -8.89 1.91 6.46
N SER A 171 -9.97 1.95 7.24
CA SER A 171 -10.05 1.30 8.55
C SER A 171 -9.99 -0.24 8.48
N SER A 172 -10.40 -0.80 7.34
CA SER A 172 -10.33 -2.23 7.06
C SER A 172 -8.89 -2.75 6.88
N TYR A 173 -7.95 -1.89 6.48
CA TYR A 173 -6.58 -2.31 6.14
C TYR A 173 -5.72 -2.58 7.38
N CYS A 174 -5.93 -1.83 8.47
CA CYS A 174 -5.17 -2.02 9.72
C CYS A 174 -5.77 -2.99 10.73
N SER A 175 -7.00 -3.42 10.49
CA SER A 175 -7.65 -4.44 11.30
C SER A 175 -7.14 -5.86 11.01
N SER A 176 -6.33 -6.04 9.95
CA SER A 176 -5.82 -7.35 9.49
C SER A 176 -4.63 -7.90 10.30
N GLY A 177 -4.14 -7.16 11.31
CA GLY A 177 -2.96 -7.51 12.11
C GLY A 177 -3.21 -8.36 13.36
N SER A 178 -4.44 -8.80 13.65
CA SER A 178 -4.76 -9.68 14.79
C SER A 178 -5.13 -11.09 14.34
N GLY A 179 -4.18 -11.80 13.73
CA GLY A 179 -4.31 -13.21 13.34
C GLY A 179 -3.96 -14.19 14.46
N SER A 180 -4.67 -14.13 15.59
CA SER A 180 -4.81 -15.27 16.51
C SER A 180 -6.29 -15.40 16.88
N GLY A 181 -6.99 -16.26 16.15
CA GLY A 181 -8.36 -16.68 16.48
C GLY A 181 -9.34 -16.51 15.33
N SER A 182 -9.65 -17.62 14.66
CA SER A 182 -10.80 -17.86 13.78
C SER A 182 -10.91 -17.03 12.50
N SER A 183 -10.47 -17.66 11.42
CA SER A 183 -10.70 -17.30 10.01
C SER A 183 -12.18 -17.06 9.70
N THR A 184 -12.54 -15.80 9.43
CA THR A 184 -13.83 -15.44 8.80
C THR A 184 -13.68 -15.14 7.30
N SER A 185 -12.51 -15.38 6.69
CA SER A 185 -12.40 -15.42 5.23
C SER A 185 -12.36 -16.87 4.75
N CYS A 186 -13.18 -17.14 3.76
CA CYS A 186 -13.41 -18.47 3.24
C CYS A 186 -12.62 -18.58 1.95
N ALA A 187 -11.88 -19.68 1.80
CA ALA A 187 -11.11 -20.01 0.61
C ALA A 187 -11.97 -20.00 -0.67
N TRP A 188 -13.28 -20.22 -0.52
CA TRP A 188 -14.28 -20.00 -1.57
C TRP A 188 -15.61 -19.51 -0.97
N GLU A 189 -16.35 -18.74 -1.76
CA GLU A 189 -17.63 -18.13 -1.36
C GLU A 189 -18.70 -19.22 -1.13
N GLY A 190 -19.44 -19.13 -0.02
CA GLY A 190 -20.55 -20.04 0.30
C GLY A 190 -20.23 -21.24 1.18
N HIS A 191 -18.98 -21.44 1.62
CA HIS A 191 -18.54 -22.60 2.40
C HIS A 191 -17.76 -22.24 3.68
N CYS A 192 -18.07 -21.05 4.18
CA CYS A 192 -17.52 -20.46 5.40
C CYS A 192 -17.95 -21.19 6.67
N ALA A 193 -17.36 -20.81 7.81
CA ALA A 193 -17.93 -21.15 9.12
C ALA A 193 -19.42 -20.75 9.15
N GLY A 194 -20.30 -21.71 9.47
CA GLY A 194 -21.76 -21.53 9.45
C GLY A 194 -22.47 -21.80 8.11
N ALA A 195 -21.72 -22.05 7.02
CA ALA A 195 -22.30 -22.54 5.77
C ALA A 195 -22.89 -23.94 5.94
N SER A 196 -23.91 -24.26 5.14
CA SER A 196 -24.51 -25.59 5.13
C SER A 196 -23.59 -26.58 4.42
N CYS A 197 -23.41 -27.76 5.01
CA CYS A 197 -22.55 -28.82 4.47
C CYS A 197 -23.22 -30.20 4.60
N SER A 198 -22.82 -31.12 3.73
CA SER A 198 -23.17 -32.55 3.82
C SER A 198 -21.97 -33.39 4.28
N ASN A 199 -20.75 -32.99 3.90
CA ASN A 199 -19.49 -33.58 4.33
C ASN A 199 -18.38 -32.51 4.40
N GLU A 200 -17.20 -32.90 4.88
CA GLU A 200 -16.03 -32.04 5.09
C GLU A 200 -15.53 -31.32 3.83
N ASN A 201 -15.75 -31.88 2.63
CA ASN A 201 -15.33 -31.21 1.39
C ASN A 201 -16.21 -30.01 1.03
N ASP A 202 -17.35 -29.85 1.70
CA ASP A 202 -18.22 -28.68 1.56
C ASP A 202 -17.77 -27.51 2.46
N CYS A 203 -16.63 -27.63 3.15
CA CYS A 203 -16.14 -26.63 4.10
C CYS A 203 -14.79 -26.05 3.67
N SER A 204 -14.65 -24.74 3.87
CA SER A 204 -13.46 -23.99 3.46
C SER A 204 -12.30 -24.20 4.43
N GLY A 205 -11.10 -24.36 3.89
CA GLY A 205 -9.85 -24.36 4.67
C GLY A 205 -9.79 -25.54 5.62
N ASP A 206 -9.56 -25.27 6.90
CA ASP A 206 -9.43 -26.30 7.95
C ASP A 206 -10.77 -26.65 8.63
N LEU A 207 -11.90 -26.14 8.13
CA LEU A 207 -13.22 -26.36 8.72
C LEU A 207 -13.75 -27.76 8.39
N THR A 208 -14.55 -28.31 9.31
CA THR A 208 -15.17 -29.64 9.18
C THR A 208 -16.68 -29.55 9.19
N CYS A 209 -17.37 -30.50 8.57
CA CYS A 209 -18.83 -30.51 8.58
C CYS A 209 -19.35 -31.12 9.90
N GLN A 210 -19.84 -30.26 10.79
CA GLN A 210 -20.39 -30.64 12.09
C GLN A 210 -21.88 -30.29 12.13
N ASN A 211 -22.74 -31.30 12.32
CA ASN A 211 -24.21 -31.14 12.37
C ASN A 211 -24.79 -30.38 11.15
N GLY A 212 -24.24 -30.64 9.96
CA GLY A 212 -24.67 -29.99 8.73
C GLY A 212 -24.20 -28.54 8.56
N LYS A 213 -23.24 -28.10 9.39
CA LYS A 213 -22.62 -26.78 9.33
C LYS A 213 -21.09 -26.84 9.40
N CYS A 214 -20.41 -25.99 8.64
CA CYS A 214 -18.95 -25.90 8.71
C CYS A 214 -18.50 -25.24 10.01
N ALA A 215 -17.62 -25.92 10.77
CA ALA A 215 -17.10 -25.51 12.07
C ALA A 215 -15.71 -26.09 12.36
#